data_AF-A0ABD4T352-F1
#
_entry.id   AF-A0ABD4T352-F1
#
_cell.length_a   1.000
_cell.length_b   1.000
_cell.length_c   1.000
_cell.angle_alpha   90.00
_cell.angle_beta   90.00
_cell.angle_gamma   90.00
#
_symmetry.space_group_name_H-M   'P 1'
#
loop_
_entity.id
_entity.type
_entity.pdbx_description
1 polymer ?
#
loop_
_entity_poly.entity_id
_entity_poly.type
_entity_poly.pdbx_seq_one_letter_code
_entity_poly.pdbx_strand_id
1 'polypeptide(L)'
;MRKLQSALQSWRSGGWRLRVAVLLLGLSLGLWTRPPVLAGPLSDRLAAFPNWDAPPPGKVAQGELIYPDWFEGTWQATSTLRQALAPLAPEIVTPGFENNRQLLDQPVQFTVRFYNQRLAPPLKAQRGITQFPAPALQGIVADRRFNSVSLGKATLGEGSVRSVSIDPEDPRRLVTQFRQGQQLVSESRERATESTPQRWMTSELFQQTFRSPPQIYLNRVENTTDYHQVDSRHIAARQITAIYLSPQDPDFFRARNRPVALYQYELMLEKPGSESPDRPIP
;
A
#
# COMPACT_ATOMS: atom_id res chain seq x y z
N MET A 1 29.90 23.97 9.86
CA MET A 1 29.66 23.24 8.59
C MET A 1 30.13 21.78 8.65
N ARG A 2 31.44 21.44 8.75
CA ARG A 2 31.92 20.03 8.68
C ARG A 2 31.22 19.00 9.61
N LYS A 3 30.81 19.36 10.83
CA LYS A 3 30.13 18.42 11.77
C LYS A 3 28.74 17.91 11.33
N LEU A 4 28.08 18.57 10.37
CA LEU A 4 26.81 18.09 9.80
C LEU A 4 27.03 16.98 8.75
N GLN A 5 28.13 17.05 7.99
CA GLN A 5 28.46 16.06 6.97
C GLN A 5 28.85 14.70 7.59
N SER A 6 29.54 14.70 8.74
CA SER A 6 29.88 13.48 9.47
C SER A 6 28.64 12.72 10.00
N ALA A 7 27.58 13.44 10.41
CA ALA A 7 26.33 12.84 10.86
C ALA A 7 25.52 12.20 9.71
N LEU A 8 25.68 12.70 8.49
CA LEU A 8 25.13 12.10 7.27
C LEU A 8 25.96 10.91 6.77
N GLN A 9 27.26 10.87 7.06
CA GLN A 9 28.13 9.75 6.67
C GLN A 9 27.98 8.53 7.58
N SER A 10 27.80 8.70 8.90
CA SER A 10 27.50 7.58 9.82
C SER A 10 26.14 6.92 9.55
N TRP A 11 25.28 7.58 8.77
CA TRP A 11 23.98 7.07 8.31
C TRP A 11 24.10 5.96 7.24
N ARG A 12 25.28 5.75 6.64
CA ARG A 12 25.48 4.86 5.47
C ARG A 12 25.75 3.38 5.77
N SER A 13 26.11 2.99 7.00
CA SER A 13 26.60 1.62 7.29
C SER A 13 25.52 0.60 7.70
N GLY A 14 24.26 1.02 7.86
CA GLY A 14 23.17 0.17 8.35
C GLY A 14 22.47 -0.66 7.26
N GLY A 15 23.17 -1.62 6.65
CA GLY A 15 22.73 -2.42 5.48
C GLY A 15 21.43 -3.25 5.60
N TRP A 16 20.75 -3.18 6.74
CA TRP A 16 19.51 -3.90 7.06
C TRP A 16 18.24 -3.03 6.96
N ARG A 17 18.38 -1.72 6.72
CA ARG A 17 17.27 -0.74 6.67
C ARG A 17 16.66 -0.55 5.26
N LEU A 18 17.10 -1.32 4.27
CA LEU A 18 17.05 -0.92 2.85
C LEU A 18 15.77 -1.27 2.07
N ARG A 19 14.95 -2.24 2.51
CA ARG A 19 13.94 -2.92 1.66
C ARG A 19 12.49 -2.38 1.78
N VAL A 20 12.31 -1.07 2.00
CA VAL A 20 11.02 -0.51 2.46
C VAL A 20 10.18 0.23 1.39
N ALA A 21 10.76 0.66 0.26
CA ALA A 21 10.19 1.79 -0.50
C ALA A 21 10.54 1.85 -2.02
N VAL A 22 10.12 0.85 -2.82
CA VAL A 22 9.04 0.92 -3.86
C VAL A 22 9.33 1.87 -5.12
N LEU A 23 8.69 1.85 -6.36
CA LEU A 23 9.35 2.18 -7.72
C LEU A 23 9.10 3.35 -8.80
N LEU A 24 8.31 3.62 -9.92
CA LEU A 24 7.28 3.29 -11.00
C LEU A 24 7.86 3.78 -12.43
N LEU A 25 7.12 3.66 -13.58
CA LEU A 25 7.07 4.51 -14.83
C LEU A 25 7.91 4.28 -16.12
N GLY A 26 7.40 4.51 -17.35
CA GLY A 26 6.01 4.86 -17.77
C GLY A 26 5.75 5.07 -19.30
N LEU A 27 4.47 5.30 -19.71
CA LEU A 27 3.93 5.55 -21.09
C LEU A 27 4.11 4.41 -22.14
N SER A 28 3.49 4.31 -23.34
CA SER A 28 2.36 4.96 -24.11
C SER A 28 1.91 3.95 -25.23
N LEU A 29 1.02 4.10 -26.25
CA LEU A 29 0.04 5.10 -26.78
C LEU A 29 -0.92 4.34 -27.77
N GLY A 30 -2.13 4.83 -28.12
CA GLY A 30 -2.93 4.30 -29.27
C GLY A 30 -4.46 4.55 -29.22
N LEU A 31 -5.13 4.67 -30.39
CA LEU A 31 -6.56 5.06 -30.54
C LEU A 31 -7.46 3.94 -31.08
N TRP A 32 -8.52 3.55 -30.34
CA TRP A 32 -9.78 2.96 -30.87
C TRP A 32 -10.95 3.37 -29.96
N THR A 33 -12.03 3.95 -30.50
CA THR A 33 -13.15 4.48 -29.70
C THR A 33 -14.22 3.43 -29.39
N ARG A 34 -14.28 3.01 -28.13
CA ARG A 34 -15.51 2.47 -27.51
C ARG A 34 -16.31 3.66 -26.90
N PRO A 35 -17.63 3.53 -26.67
CA PRO A 35 -18.36 4.57 -25.93
C PRO A 35 -17.68 4.79 -24.57
N PRO A 36 -17.63 6.04 -24.06
CA PRO A 36 -16.98 6.32 -22.79
C PRO A 36 -17.76 5.63 -21.67
N VAL A 37 -17.20 4.53 -21.16
CA VAL A 37 -17.27 4.27 -19.73
C VAL A 37 -16.73 5.53 -19.07
N LEU A 38 -17.60 6.26 -18.36
CA LEU A 38 -17.17 7.43 -17.59
C LEU A 38 -16.13 6.94 -16.57
N ALA A 39 -14.86 7.19 -16.88
CA ALA A 39 -13.75 6.90 -16.01
C ALA A 39 -13.97 7.64 -14.70
N GLY A 40 -13.91 6.91 -13.58
CA GLY A 40 -13.94 7.56 -12.28
C GLY A 40 -12.59 8.22 -11.98
N PRO A 41 -12.53 9.13 -11.00
CA PRO A 41 -11.31 9.80 -10.58
C PRO A 41 -10.08 8.89 -10.32
N LEU A 42 -10.27 7.62 -9.92
CA LEU A 42 -9.18 6.66 -9.80
C LEU A 42 -8.74 6.09 -11.15
N SER A 43 -9.68 5.78 -12.05
CA SER A 43 -9.35 5.39 -13.43
C SER A 43 -8.58 6.50 -14.17
N ASP A 44 -9.00 7.76 -13.99
CA ASP A 44 -8.29 8.93 -14.54
C ASP A 44 -6.89 9.09 -13.93
N ARG A 45 -6.78 8.97 -12.60
CA ARG A 45 -5.48 9.00 -11.90
C ARG A 45 -4.53 7.91 -12.41
N LEU A 46 -5.04 6.68 -12.54
CA LEU A 46 -4.34 5.51 -13.07
C LEU A 46 -3.91 5.67 -14.54
N ALA A 47 -4.46 6.63 -15.28
CA ALA A 47 -4.10 6.98 -16.66
C ALA A 47 -3.19 8.22 -16.76
N ALA A 48 -3.33 9.21 -15.87
CA ALA A 48 -2.51 10.44 -15.85
C ALA A 48 -1.03 10.17 -15.55
N PHE A 49 -0.78 9.15 -14.73
CA PHE A 49 0.45 8.37 -14.57
C PHE A 49 1.40 8.44 -15.80
N PRO A 50 2.58 9.12 -15.78
CA PRO A 50 3.40 9.63 -14.65
C PRO A 50 2.93 10.87 -13.92
N ASN A 51 2.08 11.67 -14.55
CA ASN A 51 2.06 13.11 -14.32
C ASN A 51 1.16 13.48 -13.13
N TRP A 52 1.45 12.88 -11.97
CA TRP A 52 0.76 13.13 -10.72
C TRP A 52 1.36 14.38 -10.06
N ASP A 53 0.62 15.48 -10.15
CA ASP A 53 0.96 16.76 -9.54
C ASP A 53 0.45 16.89 -8.08
N ALA A 54 -0.54 16.06 -7.70
CA ALA A 54 -1.19 16.08 -6.40
C ALA A 54 -1.34 14.68 -5.77
N PRO A 55 -1.65 14.59 -4.46
CA PRO A 55 -2.20 13.40 -3.80
C PRO A 55 -3.49 12.88 -4.46
N PRO A 56 -4.00 11.70 -4.09
CA PRO A 56 -5.16 11.10 -4.76
C PRO A 56 -6.47 11.81 -4.40
N PRO A 57 -7.50 11.73 -5.27
CA PRO A 57 -8.85 12.10 -4.88
C PRO A 57 -9.33 11.11 -3.81
N GLY A 58 -9.78 11.63 -2.66
CA GLY A 58 -10.14 10.81 -1.50
C GLY A 58 -11.20 11.44 -0.62
N LYS A 59 -11.80 10.61 0.23
CA LYS A 59 -12.60 11.03 1.39
C LYS A 59 -11.87 10.58 2.66
N VAL A 60 -12.02 11.31 3.77
CA VAL A 60 -11.43 10.92 5.06
C VAL A 60 -11.83 9.48 5.39
N ALA A 61 -10.82 8.62 5.54
CA ALA A 61 -11.00 7.19 5.71
C ALA A 61 -11.71 6.90 7.04
N GLN A 62 -12.68 5.98 6.99
CA GLN A 62 -13.50 5.55 8.12
C GLN A 62 -13.58 4.03 8.11
N GLY A 63 -13.34 3.38 9.26
CA GLY A 63 -13.39 1.92 9.40
C GLY A 63 -12.39 1.17 8.52
N GLU A 64 -12.66 -0.13 8.31
CA GLU A 64 -11.92 -0.98 7.38
C GLU A 64 -12.13 -0.58 5.91
N LEU A 65 -11.20 -0.97 5.04
CA LEU A 65 -11.43 -0.97 3.60
C LEU A 65 -12.18 -2.26 3.25
N ILE A 66 -13.34 -2.13 2.60
CA ILE A 66 -14.16 -3.27 2.18
C ILE A 66 -13.80 -3.64 0.74
N TYR A 67 -13.47 -4.90 0.55
CA TYR A 67 -13.09 -5.51 -0.71
C TYR A 67 -14.30 -6.23 -1.34
N PRO A 68 -14.34 -6.38 -2.68
CA PRO A 68 -15.30 -7.26 -3.34
C PRO A 68 -15.26 -8.71 -2.83
N ASP A 69 -16.40 -9.40 -2.88
CA ASP A 69 -16.56 -10.78 -2.37
C ASP A 69 -15.55 -11.77 -2.97
N TRP A 70 -15.13 -11.55 -4.22
CA TRP A 70 -14.14 -12.39 -4.89
C TRP A 70 -12.71 -12.32 -4.31
N PHE A 71 -12.43 -11.41 -3.37
CA PHE A 71 -11.20 -11.44 -2.56
C PHE A 71 -11.23 -12.47 -1.42
N GLU A 72 -12.38 -13.04 -1.04
CA GLU A 72 -12.44 -13.88 0.17
C GLU A 72 -11.53 -15.12 0.07
N GLY A 73 -10.81 -15.36 1.17
CA GLY A 73 -9.92 -16.50 1.34
C GLY A 73 -8.46 -16.12 1.59
N THR A 74 -7.58 -17.09 1.39
CA THR A 74 -6.13 -16.93 1.51
C THR A 74 -5.49 -17.14 0.14
N TRP A 75 -4.53 -16.29 -0.21
CA TRP A 75 -3.93 -16.20 -1.53
C TRP A 75 -2.41 -16.18 -1.41
N GLN A 76 -1.74 -16.85 -2.33
CA GLN A 76 -0.33 -16.62 -2.60
C GLN A 76 -0.21 -15.37 -3.47
N ALA A 77 0.27 -14.27 -2.90
CA ALA A 77 0.57 -13.07 -3.68
C ALA A 77 2.00 -13.17 -4.25
N THR A 78 2.16 -12.71 -5.49
CA THR A 78 3.42 -12.33 -6.10
C THR A 78 3.35 -10.85 -6.42
N SER A 79 4.29 -10.07 -5.91
CA SER A 79 4.46 -8.65 -6.23
C SER A 79 5.75 -8.47 -7.03
N THR A 80 5.62 -8.14 -8.32
CA THR A 80 6.74 -7.91 -9.22
C THR A 80 6.81 -6.44 -9.56
N LEU A 81 7.92 -5.83 -9.16
CA LEU A 81 8.26 -4.47 -9.55
C LEU A 81 8.47 -4.40 -11.07
N ARG A 82 7.87 -3.41 -11.74
CA ARG A 82 7.99 -3.24 -13.21
C ARG A 82 8.79 -2.04 -13.71
N GLN A 83 8.83 -0.92 -12.99
CA GLN A 83 9.44 0.35 -13.46
C GLN A 83 9.88 1.25 -12.29
N ALA A 84 10.83 2.20 -12.44
CA ALA A 84 11.40 3.03 -11.35
C ALA A 84 11.67 4.55 -11.67
N LEU A 85 11.06 5.51 -10.93
CA LEU A 85 11.23 6.97 -11.10
C LEU A 85 11.15 7.82 -9.81
N ALA A 86 11.97 8.88 -9.78
CA ALA A 86 11.92 9.99 -8.83
C ALA A 86 11.61 11.31 -9.60
N PRO A 87 10.35 11.76 -9.68
CA PRO A 87 9.93 12.84 -10.60
C PRO A 87 10.54 14.22 -10.34
N LEU A 88 11.17 14.41 -9.18
CA LEU A 88 11.73 15.69 -8.72
C LEU A 88 13.27 15.65 -8.57
N ALA A 89 13.91 14.61 -9.11
CA ALA A 89 15.37 14.51 -9.17
C ALA A 89 15.92 15.28 -10.38
N PRO A 90 17.10 15.93 -10.27
CA PRO A 90 18.03 15.89 -9.14
C PRO A 90 17.73 16.86 -7.98
N GLU A 91 16.75 17.76 -8.11
CA GLU A 91 16.52 18.87 -7.16
C GLU A 91 16.08 18.41 -5.76
N ILE A 92 15.39 17.27 -5.68
CA ILE A 92 14.96 16.59 -4.47
C ILE A 92 15.17 15.08 -4.69
N VAL A 93 15.98 14.43 -3.85
CA VAL A 93 16.26 12.99 -3.92
C VAL A 93 15.99 12.32 -2.58
N THR A 94 15.33 11.16 -2.58
CA THR A 94 15.10 10.39 -1.34
C THR A 94 16.09 9.23 -1.23
N PRO A 95 16.65 8.95 -0.04
CA PRO A 95 17.47 7.76 0.19
C PRO A 95 16.71 6.44 0.01
N GLY A 96 15.37 6.46 -0.01
CA GLY A 96 14.54 5.30 -0.31
C GLY A 96 14.64 4.85 -1.77
N PHE A 97 14.67 5.80 -2.71
CA PHE A 97 14.55 5.53 -4.15
C PHE A 97 15.61 4.56 -4.68
N GLU A 98 16.89 4.94 -4.59
CA GLU A 98 17.99 4.17 -5.17
C GLU A 98 18.12 2.77 -4.55
N ASN A 99 17.84 2.66 -3.26
CA ASN A 99 17.86 1.39 -2.53
C ASN A 99 16.74 0.42 -2.94
N ASN A 100 15.69 0.89 -3.60
CA ASN A 100 14.63 0.00 -4.06
C ASN A 100 14.77 -0.31 -5.54
N ARG A 101 15.41 0.57 -6.34
CA ARG A 101 15.81 0.32 -7.73
C ARG A 101 16.57 -1.01 -7.93
N GLN A 102 17.32 -1.49 -6.92
CA GLN A 102 17.99 -2.80 -6.93
C GLN A 102 17.04 -4.02 -6.99
N LEU A 103 15.75 -3.84 -6.67
CA LEU A 103 14.76 -4.91 -6.70
C LEU A 103 14.23 -5.17 -8.13
N LEU A 104 14.67 -4.41 -9.15
CA LEU A 104 14.06 -4.40 -10.50
C LEU A 104 13.85 -5.80 -11.07
N ASP A 105 12.62 -6.02 -11.54
CA ASP A 105 12.09 -7.28 -12.07
C ASP A 105 12.14 -8.48 -11.11
N GLN A 106 12.48 -8.28 -9.82
CA GLN A 106 12.48 -9.35 -8.81
C GLN A 106 11.06 -9.57 -8.25
N PRO A 107 10.49 -10.79 -8.36
CA PRO A 107 9.20 -11.12 -7.76
C PRO A 107 9.35 -11.37 -6.25
N VAL A 108 8.52 -10.69 -5.44
CA VAL A 108 8.41 -10.93 -3.99
C VAL A 108 7.14 -11.71 -3.72
N GLN A 109 7.29 -12.95 -3.21
CA GLN A 109 6.18 -13.84 -2.91
C GLN A 109 5.82 -13.81 -1.41
N PHE A 110 4.54 -13.66 -1.07
CA PHE A 110 4.04 -13.64 0.31
C PHE A 110 2.56 -14.04 0.36
N THR A 111 2.13 -14.72 1.42
CA THR A 111 0.72 -15.10 1.59
C THR A 111 -0.10 -13.91 2.10
N VAL A 112 -1.29 -13.68 1.57
CA VAL A 112 -2.26 -12.69 2.07
C VAL A 112 -3.61 -13.35 2.36
N ARG A 113 -4.37 -12.76 3.29
CA ARG A 113 -5.71 -13.22 3.69
C ARG A 113 -6.70 -12.07 3.69
N PHE A 114 -7.92 -12.40 3.26
CA PHE A 114 -9.11 -11.57 3.38
C PHE A 114 -10.26 -12.46 3.89
N TYR A 115 -11.14 -11.91 4.72
CA TYR A 115 -12.24 -12.66 5.35
C TYR A 115 -13.46 -11.76 5.53
N ASN A 116 -14.66 -12.33 5.46
CA ASN A 116 -15.88 -11.65 5.84
C ASN A 116 -15.85 -11.28 7.34
N GLN A 117 -15.95 -9.98 7.65
CA GLN A 117 -16.04 -9.49 9.01
C GLN A 117 -17.38 -8.78 9.25
N ARG A 118 -17.97 -9.04 10.43
CA ARG A 118 -19.06 -8.21 10.97
C ARG A 118 -18.52 -6.85 11.40
N LEU A 119 -18.94 -5.80 10.72
CA LEU A 119 -18.50 -4.42 10.92
C LEU A 119 -19.38 -3.72 11.95
N ALA A 120 -18.79 -2.80 12.72
CA ALA A 120 -19.55 -1.91 13.59
C ALA A 120 -20.29 -0.84 12.75
N PRO A 121 -21.57 -0.53 13.04
CA PRO A 121 -22.29 0.53 12.35
C PRO A 121 -21.65 1.91 12.66
N PRO A 122 -21.58 2.84 11.70
CA PRO A 122 -20.87 4.10 11.86
C PRO A 122 -21.49 4.97 12.98
N LEU A 123 -20.65 5.69 13.71
CA LEU A 123 -21.04 6.48 14.90
C LEU A 123 -22.19 7.47 14.68
N LYS A 124 -22.43 7.93 13.44
CA LYS A 124 -23.59 8.77 13.10
C LYS A 124 -24.93 8.02 13.22
N ALA A 125 -24.98 6.72 12.89
CA ALA A 125 -26.17 5.90 13.04
C ALA A 125 -26.49 5.63 14.52
N GLN A 126 -25.47 5.60 15.39
CA GLN A 126 -25.62 5.37 16.83
C GLN A 126 -26.17 6.60 17.60
N ARG A 127 -26.32 7.75 16.94
CA ARG A 127 -26.89 8.99 17.53
C ARG A 127 -28.33 9.27 17.08
N GLY A 128 -28.97 8.36 16.34
CA GLY A 128 -30.39 8.43 16.00
C GLY A 128 -31.28 7.95 17.15
N ILE A 129 -32.43 8.60 17.35
CA ILE A 129 -33.41 8.23 18.40
C ILE A 129 -34.29 7.06 17.91
N THR A 130 -33.65 5.95 17.57
CA THR A 130 -34.31 4.73 17.05
C THR A 130 -33.83 3.53 17.85
N GLN A 131 -34.74 2.89 18.59
CA GLN A 131 -34.45 1.74 19.46
C GLN A 131 -34.11 0.44 18.69
N PHE A 132 -34.14 0.47 17.36
CA PHE A 132 -33.76 -0.65 16.51
C PHE A 132 -32.22 -0.66 16.33
N PRO A 133 -31.52 -1.74 16.72
CA PRO A 133 -30.10 -1.87 16.42
C PRO A 133 -29.91 -1.93 14.90
N ALA A 134 -29.18 -0.95 14.35
CA ALA A 134 -28.88 -0.93 12.92
C ALA A 134 -28.22 -2.27 12.51
N PRO A 135 -28.67 -2.92 11.42
CA PRO A 135 -28.13 -4.21 11.01
C PRO A 135 -26.63 -4.08 10.79
N ALA A 136 -25.86 -4.95 11.45
CA ALA A 136 -24.41 -4.91 11.35
C ALA A 136 -24.00 -5.30 9.93
N LEU A 137 -23.29 -4.41 9.26
CA LEU A 137 -22.80 -4.65 7.91
C LEU A 137 -21.80 -5.82 7.93
N GLN A 138 -21.85 -6.65 6.90
CA GLN A 138 -20.83 -7.64 6.60
C GLN A 138 -20.02 -7.14 5.39
N GLY A 139 -18.81 -7.66 5.22
CA GLY A 139 -17.96 -7.30 4.11
C GLY A 139 -16.58 -7.94 4.21
N ILE A 140 -15.97 -8.21 3.06
CA ILE A 140 -14.62 -8.78 3.01
C ILE A 140 -13.61 -7.70 3.41
N VAL A 141 -12.79 -8.00 4.42
CA VAL A 141 -11.71 -7.13 4.89
C VAL A 141 -10.37 -7.85 4.80
N ALA A 142 -9.31 -7.09 4.57
CA ALA A 142 -7.95 -7.61 4.60
C ALA A 142 -7.53 -7.92 6.05
N ASP A 143 -6.87 -9.06 6.28
CA ASP A 143 -6.16 -9.32 7.53
C ASP A 143 -4.87 -8.49 7.57
N ARG A 144 -5.01 -7.19 7.84
CA ARG A 144 -3.91 -6.23 7.79
C ARG A 144 -2.78 -6.56 8.77
N ARG A 145 -3.05 -7.37 9.80
CA ARG A 145 -2.03 -7.91 10.72
C ARG A 145 -1.23 -9.03 10.06
N PHE A 146 -1.90 -10.09 9.58
CA PHE A 146 -1.26 -11.21 8.90
C PHE A 146 -0.52 -10.75 7.63
N ASN A 147 -1.18 -9.97 6.78
CA ASN A 147 -0.66 -9.49 5.50
C ASN A 147 0.62 -8.66 5.70
N SER A 148 0.67 -7.81 6.73
CA SER A 148 1.86 -6.99 7.03
C SER A 148 3.02 -7.80 7.62
N VAL A 149 2.74 -8.82 8.43
CA VAL A 149 3.80 -9.75 8.91
C VAL A 149 4.35 -10.56 7.72
N SER A 150 3.47 -11.06 6.85
CA SER A 150 3.82 -11.88 5.69
C SER A 150 4.65 -11.10 4.65
N LEU A 151 4.15 -9.93 4.23
CA LEU A 151 4.90 -9.00 3.36
C LEU A 151 6.22 -8.57 4.00
N GLY A 152 6.22 -8.28 5.31
CA GLY A 152 7.42 -7.92 6.06
C GLY A 152 8.48 -9.02 6.07
N LYS A 153 8.08 -10.29 6.29
CA LYS A 153 9.00 -11.44 6.19
C LYS A 153 9.60 -11.58 4.79
N ALA A 154 8.79 -11.47 3.74
CA ALA A 154 9.28 -11.61 2.36
C ALA A 154 10.20 -10.45 1.95
N THR A 155 9.83 -9.21 2.26
CA THR A 155 10.59 -8.00 1.87
C THR A 155 11.81 -7.73 2.76
N LEU A 156 11.73 -7.92 4.08
CA LEU A 156 12.79 -7.59 5.05
C LEU A 156 13.55 -8.82 5.57
N GLY A 157 13.14 -10.03 5.20
CA GLY A 157 13.72 -11.30 5.66
C GLY A 157 13.01 -11.87 6.89
N GLU A 158 13.19 -13.17 7.13
CA GLU A 158 12.53 -13.85 8.25
C GLU A 158 12.90 -13.27 9.62
N GLY A 159 11.93 -13.25 10.53
CA GLY A 159 12.04 -12.68 11.87
C GLY A 159 12.22 -11.15 11.94
N SER A 160 12.40 -10.44 10.83
CA SER A 160 12.62 -8.97 10.80
C SER A 160 11.54 -8.18 11.56
N VAL A 161 10.27 -8.53 11.32
CA VAL A 161 9.10 -8.06 12.05
C VAL A 161 8.99 -8.83 13.38
N ARG A 162 8.97 -8.09 14.49
CA ARG A 162 8.75 -8.63 15.85
C ARG A 162 7.26 -8.82 16.12
N SER A 163 6.45 -7.82 15.78
CA SER A 163 5.00 -7.86 15.96
C SER A 163 4.30 -6.83 15.07
N VAL A 164 3.03 -7.11 14.76
CA VAL A 164 2.09 -6.14 14.20
C VAL A 164 0.84 -6.14 15.08
N SER A 165 0.32 -4.95 15.36
CA SER A 165 -0.93 -4.71 16.09
C SER A 165 -1.74 -3.61 15.41
N ILE A 166 -3.05 -3.83 15.29
CA ILE A 166 -4.01 -2.78 14.95
C ILE A 166 -4.34 -2.01 16.25
N ASP A 167 -4.52 -0.70 16.16
CA ASP A 167 -4.93 0.13 17.29
C ASP A 167 -6.41 -0.14 17.63
N PRO A 168 -6.77 -0.48 18.89
CA PRO A 168 -8.14 -0.86 19.23
C PRO A 168 -9.14 0.30 19.17
N GLU A 169 -8.67 1.55 19.23
CA GLU A 169 -9.53 2.74 19.17
C GLU A 169 -9.69 3.29 17.73
N ASP A 170 -8.72 3.03 16.86
CA ASP A 170 -8.78 3.39 15.44
C ASP A 170 -8.27 2.26 14.53
N PRO A 171 -9.14 1.45 13.91
CA PRO A 171 -8.69 0.32 13.08
C PRO A 171 -7.78 0.76 11.93
N ARG A 172 -7.88 2.00 11.43
CA ARG A 172 -7.06 2.53 10.32
C ARG A 172 -5.58 2.66 10.67
N ARG A 173 -5.24 2.56 11.96
CA ARG A 173 -3.91 2.75 12.53
C ARG A 173 -3.27 1.40 12.84
N LEU A 174 -2.15 1.14 12.17
CA LEU A 174 -1.38 -0.09 12.28
C LEU A 174 0.00 0.22 12.87
N VAL A 175 0.43 -0.56 13.85
CA VAL A 175 1.74 -0.44 14.50
C VAL A 175 2.55 -1.71 14.23
N THR A 176 3.65 -1.57 13.50
CA THR A 176 4.65 -2.62 13.25
C THR A 176 5.87 -2.36 14.13
N GLN A 177 6.28 -3.35 14.92
CA GLN A 177 7.58 -3.35 15.63
C GLN A 177 8.58 -4.22 14.87
N PHE A 178 9.79 -3.71 14.67
CA PHE A 178 10.91 -4.46 14.11
C PHE A 178 11.82 -4.98 15.23
N ARG A 179 12.56 -6.08 15.01
CA ARG A 179 13.38 -6.70 16.07
C ARG A 179 14.42 -5.76 16.69
N GLN A 180 14.96 -4.81 15.94
CA GLN A 180 15.99 -3.87 16.40
C GLN A 180 15.38 -2.59 17.03
N GLY A 181 14.18 -2.68 17.59
CA GLY A 181 13.56 -1.63 18.41
C GLY A 181 12.90 -0.49 17.64
N GLN A 182 12.97 -0.45 16.30
CA GLN A 182 12.21 0.53 15.53
C GLN A 182 10.72 0.19 15.48
N GLN A 183 9.93 1.22 15.18
CA GLN A 183 8.49 1.12 14.99
C GLN A 183 8.09 1.88 13.72
N LEU A 184 7.25 1.26 12.89
CA LEU A 184 6.48 1.95 11.86
C LEU A 184 5.03 2.04 12.33
N VAL A 185 4.52 3.26 12.46
CA VAL A 185 3.09 3.55 12.62
C VAL A 185 2.55 3.97 11.26
N SER A 186 1.53 3.29 10.74
CA SER A 186 0.91 3.59 9.45
C SER A 186 -0.59 3.81 9.64
N GLU A 187 -1.11 4.95 9.19
CA GLU A 187 -2.48 5.42 9.45
C GLU A 187 -3.18 5.76 8.13
N SER A 188 -4.22 5.01 7.73
CA SER A 188 -5.05 5.40 6.56
C SER A 188 -5.79 6.71 6.87
N ARG A 189 -5.44 7.78 6.15
CA ARG A 189 -6.02 9.12 6.33
C ARG A 189 -7.19 9.34 5.40
N GLU A 190 -7.01 9.01 4.12
CA GLU A 190 -7.98 9.24 3.06
C GLU A 190 -8.07 8.01 2.17
N ARG A 191 -9.27 7.70 1.66
CA ARG A 191 -9.45 6.63 0.67
C ARG A 191 -10.53 6.96 -0.37
N ALA A 192 -10.44 6.28 -1.51
CA ALA A 192 -11.48 6.20 -2.53
C ALA A 192 -11.55 4.77 -3.09
N THR A 193 -12.69 4.39 -3.64
CA THR A 193 -12.94 3.08 -4.25
C THR A 193 -13.88 3.24 -5.44
N GLU A 194 -13.55 2.58 -6.55
CA GLU A 194 -14.37 2.52 -7.76
C GLU A 194 -14.55 1.05 -8.16
N SER A 195 -15.74 0.67 -8.61
CA SER A 195 -16.08 -0.72 -8.85
C SER A 195 -16.88 -0.91 -10.14
N THR A 196 -16.51 -1.95 -10.87
CA THR A 196 -17.23 -2.53 -12.00
C THR A 196 -17.21 -4.06 -11.81
N PRO A 197 -18.09 -4.85 -12.46
CA PRO A 197 -18.32 -6.24 -12.05
C PRO A 197 -17.06 -7.14 -12.02
N GLN A 198 -16.07 -6.90 -12.89
CA GLN A 198 -14.81 -7.66 -12.94
C GLN A 198 -13.57 -6.88 -12.45
N ARG A 199 -13.70 -5.58 -12.15
CA ARG A 199 -12.55 -4.69 -11.89
C ARG A 199 -12.86 -3.70 -10.77
N TRP A 200 -12.02 -3.70 -9.75
CA TRP A 200 -12.14 -2.87 -8.56
C TRP A 200 -10.85 -2.07 -8.36
N MET A 201 -10.99 -0.76 -8.28
CA MET A 201 -9.90 0.19 -8.07
C MET A 201 -10.03 0.79 -6.68
N THR A 202 -8.92 0.93 -5.97
CA THR A 202 -8.87 1.57 -4.65
C THR A 202 -7.68 2.50 -4.57
N SER A 203 -7.80 3.59 -3.81
CA SER A 203 -6.70 4.44 -3.40
C SER A 203 -6.76 4.62 -1.90
N GLU A 204 -5.64 4.41 -1.20
CA GLU A 204 -5.48 4.77 0.21
C GLU A 204 -4.25 5.66 0.40
N LEU A 205 -4.43 6.83 1.02
CA LEU A 205 -3.36 7.73 1.43
C LEU A 205 -3.05 7.51 2.91
N PHE A 206 -1.90 6.92 3.19
CA PHE A 206 -1.38 6.66 4.52
C PHE A 206 -0.50 7.81 5.01
N GLN A 207 -0.61 8.14 6.30
CA GLN A 207 0.43 8.84 7.05
C GLN A 207 1.33 7.80 7.71
N GLN A 208 2.64 7.89 7.52
CA GLN A 208 3.61 6.92 8.05
C GLN A 208 4.66 7.59 8.94
N THR A 209 4.74 7.16 10.20
CA THR A 209 5.75 7.60 11.17
C THR A 209 6.73 6.46 11.45
N PHE A 210 7.96 6.59 10.97
CA PHE A 210 9.05 5.67 11.28
C PHE A 210 9.86 6.20 12.47
N ARG A 211 9.99 5.40 13.52
CA ARG A 211 10.67 5.74 14.78
C ARG A 211 11.91 4.87 14.93
N SER A 212 13.08 5.48 14.96
CA SER A 212 14.40 4.86 15.08
C SER A 212 15.25 5.69 16.05
N PRO A 213 15.13 5.51 17.37
CA PRO A 213 15.74 6.40 18.37
C PRO A 213 17.21 6.75 18.06
N PRO A 214 17.60 8.04 18.11
CA PRO A 214 16.81 9.22 18.50
C PRO A 214 15.95 9.83 17.37
N GLN A 215 15.96 9.25 16.17
CA GLN A 215 15.35 9.84 14.96
C GLN A 215 13.88 9.44 14.80
N ILE A 216 13.06 10.39 14.35
CA ILE A 216 11.70 10.16 13.84
C ILE A 216 11.67 10.70 12.41
N TYR A 217 11.11 9.92 11.49
CA TYR A 217 10.83 10.31 10.11
C TYR A 217 9.34 10.18 9.85
N LEU A 218 8.78 11.14 9.10
CA LEU A 218 7.36 11.20 8.75
C LEU A 218 7.26 11.38 7.23
N ASN A 219 6.46 10.54 6.59
CA ASN A 219 6.12 10.63 5.17
C ASN A 219 4.62 10.39 4.97
N ARG A 220 4.11 10.75 3.80
CA ARG A 220 2.82 10.25 3.31
C ARG A 220 3.07 9.25 2.19
N VAL A 221 2.31 8.17 2.18
CA VAL A 221 2.41 7.10 1.19
C VAL A 221 1.01 6.84 0.65
N GLU A 222 0.80 7.03 -0.65
CA GLU A 222 -0.38 6.55 -1.34
C GLU A 222 -0.15 5.11 -1.80
N ASN A 223 -1.19 4.27 -1.78
CA ASN A 223 -1.33 3.10 -2.64
C ASN A 223 -2.64 3.21 -3.44
N THR A 224 -2.55 3.43 -4.75
CA THR A 224 -3.65 3.27 -5.72
C THR A 224 -3.47 1.97 -6.48
N THR A 225 -4.39 1.01 -6.30
CA THR A 225 -4.31 -0.32 -6.91
C THR A 225 -5.53 -0.61 -7.78
N ASP A 226 -5.25 -1.17 -8.95
CA ASP A 226 -6.15 -1.46 -10.05
C ASP A 226 -6.29 -2.97 -10.19
N TYR A 227 -7.26 -3.57 -9.49
CA TYR A 227 -7.46 -5.03 -9.44
C TYR A 227 -8.47 -5.50 -10.50
N HIS A 228 -8.15 -6.61 -11.16
CA HIS A 228 -9.00 -7.30 -12.12
C HIS A 228 -9.14 -8.78 -11.73
N GLN A 229 -10.37 -9.23 -11.53
CA GLN A 229 -10.65 -10.65 -11.35
C GLN A 229 -10.45 -11.38 -12.68
N VAL A 230 -9.46 -12.27 -12.74
CA VAL A 230 -9.19 -13.08 -13.95
C VAL A 230 -10.12 -14.29 -13.97
N ASP A 231 -10.26 -14.98 -12.84
CA ASP A 231 -11.22 -16.07 -12.63
C ASP A 231 -11.54 -16.26 -11.12
N SER A 232 -12.03 -17.42 -10.69
CA SER A 232 -12.37 -17.70 -9.28
C SER A 232 -11.16 -17.99 -8.38
N ARG A 233 -9.97 -18.19 -8.96
CA ARG A 233 -8.69 -18.52 -8.33
C ARG A 233 -7.59 -17.47 -8.56
N HIS A 234 -7.71 -16.62 -9.57
CA HIS A 234 -6.69 -15.62 -9.93
C HIS A 234 -7.22 -14.19 -9.94
N ILE A 235 -6.51 -13.29 -9.26
CA ILE A 235 -6.69 -11.83 -9.32
C ILE A 235 -5.38 -11.22 -9.81
N ALA A 236 -5.43 -10.51 -10.94
CA ALA A 236 -4.32 -9.67 -11.39
C ALA A 236 -4.51 -8.24 -10.87
N ALA A 237 -3.43 -7.49 -10.64
CA ALA A 237 -3.54 -6.06 -10.40
C ALA A 237 -2.32 -5.27 -10.86
N ARG A 238 -2.54 -3.98 -11.15
CA ARG A 238 -1.47 -2.98 -11.24
C ARG A 238 -1.54 -2.12 -9.99
N GLN A 239 -0.52 -2.16 -9.14
CA GLN A 239 -0.42 -1.25 -8.00
C GLN A 239 0.52 -0.09 -8.32
N ILE A 240 0.06 1.10 -7.97
CA ILE A 240 0.84 2.32 -7.90
C ILE A 240 0.93 2.72 -6.44
N THR A 241 2.13 2.86 -5.91
CA THR A 241 2.41 3.56 -4.67
C THR A 241 2.93 4.96 -5.00
N ALA A 242 2.85 5.93 -4.09
CA ALA A 242 3.51 7.23 -4.27
C ALA A 242 3.98 7.82 -2.93
N ILE A 243 5.22 8.30 -2.88
CA ILE A 243 5.83 8.92 -1.70
C ILE A 243 5.74 10.43 -1.81
N TYR A 244 5.09 11.03 -0.83
CA TYR A 244 5.00 12.46 -0.66
C TYR A 244 5.72 12.88 0.61
N LEU A 245 6.42 14.01 0.55
CA LEU A 245 7.05 14.61 1.72
C LEU A 245 5.99 14.97 2.78
N SER A 246 6.42 14.88 4.03
CA SER A 246 5.71 15.43 5.19
C SER A 246 5.88 16.95 5.26
N PRO A 247 4.92 17.70 5.81
CA PRO A 247 5.10 19.12 6.16
C PRO A 247 6.29 19.43 7.10
N GLN A 248 6.91 18.41 7.70
CA GLN A 248 8.10 18.50 8.54
C GLN A 248 9.42 18.36 7.77
N ASP A 249 9.37 17.99 6.48
CA ASP A 249 10.55 17.82 5.64
C ASP A 249 11.01 19.18 5.06
N PRO A 250 12.32 19.52 5.09
CA PRO A 250 12.82 20.79 4.55
C PRO A 250 12.44 21.06 3.09
N ASP A 251 12.30 20.01 2.27
CA ASP A 251 11.99 20.13 0.85
C ASP A 251 10.48 20.11 0.54
N PHE A 252 9.61 20.01 1.55
CA PHE A 252 8.15 19.92 1.39
C PHE A 252 7.56 21.01 0.46
N PHE A 253 7.93 22.27 0.70
CA PHE A 253 7.46 23.39 -0.10
C PHE A 253 8.09 23.43 -1.51
N ARG A 254 9.29 22.86 -1.70
CA ARG A 254 9.92 22.70 -3.02
C ARG A 254 9.24 21.57 -3.82
N ALA A 255 8.78 20.51 -3.16
CA ALA A 255 8.00 19.45 -3.78
C ALA A 255 6.63 19.93 -4.27
N ARG A 256 6.00 20.89 -3.56
CA ARG A 256 4.68 21.46 -3.89
C ARG A 256 3.54 20.41 -3.90
N ASN A 257 3.51 19.53 -2.90
CA ASN A 257 2.61 18.37 -2.84
C ASN A 257 2.74 17.34 -3.99
N ARG A 258 3.71 17.48 -4.89
CA ARG A 258 4.05 16.45 -5.87
C ARG A 258 4.77 15.27 -5.19
N PRO A 259 4.66 14.05 -5.73
CA PRO A 259 5.38 12.89 -5.23
C PRO A 259 6.88 13.02 -5.55
N VAL A 260 7.73 12.82 -4.55
CA VAL A 260 9.19 12.81 -4.71
C VAL A 260 9.70 11.50 -5.30
N ALA A 261 8.92 10.44 -5.13
CA ALA A 261 9.21 9.11 -5.63
C ALA A 261 7.85 8.43 -5.93
N LEU A 262 7.66 7.96 -7.16
CA LEU A 262 6.38 7.48 -7.70
C LEU A 262 6.55 6.02 -8.06
N TYR A 263 5.77 5.05 -7.55
CA TYR A 263 6.20 3.67 -7.26
C TYR A 263 5.43 2.37 -7.78
N GLN A 264 5.88 1.60 -8.81
CA GLN A 264 5.04 0.55 -9.52
C GLN A 264 5.25 -0.93 -9.16
N TYR A 265 4.13 -1.64 -9.08
CA TYR A 265 4.04 -3.10 -9.14
C TYR A 265 3.00 -3.63 -10.15
N GLU A 266 3.29 -4.83 -10.62
CA GLU A 266 2.33 -5.83 -11.09
C GLU A 266 2.12 -6.83 -9.95
N LEU A 267 0.87 -7.15 -9.64
CA LEU A 267 0.49 -8.12 -8.60
C LEU A 267 -0.26 -9.28 -9.25
N MET A 268 0.02 -10.49 -8.79
CA MET A 268 -0.82 -11.66 -9.03
C MET A 268 -1.15 -12.31 -7.69
N LEU A 269 -2.43 -12.53 -7.41
CA LEU A 269 -2.91 -13.29 -6.27
C LEU A 269 -3.51 -14.59 -6.79
N GLU A 270 -2.95 -15.72 -6.39
CA GLU A 270 -3.41 -17.06 -6.72
C GLU A 270 -3.97 -17.75 -5.47
N LYS A 271 -5.16 -18.36 -5.54
CA LYS A 271 -5.62 -19.26 -4.47
C LYS A 271 -4.73 -20.49 -4.45
N PRO A 272 -4.12 -20.87 -3.29
CA PRO A 272 -3.28 -22.05 -3.20
C PRO A 272 -3.94 -23.29 -3.81
N GLY A 273 -3.16 -24.07 -4.55
CA GLY A 273 -3.59 -25.38 -5.03
C GLY A 273 -4.13 -26.19 -3.86
N SER A 274 -5.34 -26.75 -4.00
CA SER A 274 -5.70 -27.92 -3.20
C SER A 274 -4.76 -29.03 -3.65
N GLU A 275 -3.90 -29.52 -2.76
CA GLU A 275 -3.18 -30.77 -3.05
C GLU A 275 -4.22 -31.84 -3.38
N SER A 276 -4.07 -32.48 -4.54
CA SER A 276 -4.92 -33.62 -4.86
C SER A 276 -4.63 -34.73 -3.85
N PRO A 277 -5.65 -35.37 -3.24
CA PRO A 277 -5.43 -36.48 -2.32
C PRO A 277 -4.74 -37.67 -3.00
N ASP A 278 -4.76 -37.74 -4.34
CA ASP A 278 -4.15 -38.81 -5.14
C ASP A 278 -2.63 -38.66 -5.38
N ARG A 279 -1.87 -38.08 -4.43
CA ARG A 279 -0.40 -38.27 -4.41
C ARG A 279 -0.06 -39.48 -3.53
N PRO A 280 0.29 -40.65 -4.11
CA PRO A 280 0.67 -41.81 -3.32
C PRO A 280 1.93 -41.49 -2.50
N ILE A 281 1.91 -41.92 -1.23
CA ILE A 281 3.04 -41.79 -0.31
C ILE A 281 4.11 -42.82 -0.72
N PRO A 282 5.39 -42.43 -0.83
CA PRO A 282 6.51 -43.33 -1.12
C PRO A 282 6.93 -44.18 0.08
#